data_AF-A0A6V7W5J8-F1
#
_entry.id   AF-A0A6V7W5J8-F1
#
_cell.length_a   1.000
_cell.length_b   1.000
_cell.length_c   1.000
_cell.angle_alpha   90.00
_cell.angle_beta   90.00
_cell.angle_gamma   90.00
#
_symmetry.space_group_name_H-M   'P 1'
#
loop_
_entity.id
_entity.type
_entity.pdbx_description
1 polymer ?
#
loop_
_entity_poly.entity_id
_entity_poly.type
_entity_poly.pdbx_seq_one_letter_code
_entity_poly.pdbx_strand_id
1 'polypeptide(L)'
;MIYSFLILLSIVGYTIEETKVVSPAFTNAQTCLNEGNTNGPIYAQLNVEIQNGHFTMYGRAEKQGRGACGFDMNTPDMSAAVSQSLFNTSANWPKSCLSDKRTVRNDPVCMSKCVQVTYKGNT
;
A
#
# COMPACT_ATOMS: atom_id res chain seq x y z
N MET A 1 0.65 28.57 58.80
CA MET A 1 1.00 28.74 57.37
C MET A 1 2.10 27.76 57.03
N ILE A 2 1.84 26.79 56.15
CA ILE A 2 2.68 26.41 55.00
C ILE A 2 1.87 25.31 54.27
N TYR A 3 1.69 25.53 52.98
CA TYR A 3 0.68 24.94 52.12
C TYR A 3 0.97 23.48 51.74
N SER A 4 -0.08 22.65 51.78
CA SER A 4 -0.19 21.41 51.01
C SER A 4 0.06 21.69 49.53
N PHE A 5 1.13 21.12 48.98
CA PHE A 5 1.34 21.00 47.54
C PHE A 5 1.24 19.51 47.18
N LEU A 6 -0.01 19.06 46.96
CA LEU A 6 -0.30 17.82 46.26
C LEU A 6 0.03 18.06 44.78
N ILE A 7 1.20 17.58 44.36
CA ILE A 7 1.55 17.51 42.94
C ILE A 7 0.73 16.37 42.35
N LEU A 8 -0.41 16.72 41.75
CA LEU A 8 -1.11 15.88 40.78
C LEU A 8 -0.15 15.69 39.59
N LEU A 9 0.56 14.56 39.57
CA LEU A 9 1.10 14.01 38.33
C LEU A 9 -0.10 13.59 37.48
N SER A 10 -0.61 14.53 36.70
CA SER A 10 -1.45 14.25 35.55
C SER A 10 -0.58 13.47 34.56
N ILE A 11 -0.62 12.15 34.64
CA ILE A 11 -0.06 11.26 33.62
C ILE A 11 -0.94 11.49 32.39
N VAL A 12 -0.59 12.50 31.60
CA VAL A 12 -1.10 12.65 30.24
C VAL A 12 -0.56 11.43 29.50
N GLY A 13 -1.40 10.42 29.32
CA GLY A 13 -1.09 9.24 28.53
C GLY A 13 -0.84 9.70 27.09
N TYR A 14 0.43 9.90 26.74
CA TYR A 14 0.85 10.09 25.37
C TYR A 14 0.70 8.73 24.66
N THR A 15 -0.27 8.62 23.76
CA THR A 15 -0.29 7.53 22.78
C THR A 15 0.83 7.82 21.78
N ILE A 16 1.88 7.01 21.79
CA ILE A 16 2.91 7.06 20.76
C ILE A 16 2.27 6.47 19.50
N GLU A 17 2.02 7.33 18.51
CA GLU A 17 1.57 6.93 17.18
C GLU A 17 2.74 6.29 16.43
N GLU A 18 2.61 5.01 16.06
CA GLU A 18 3.63 4.32 15.29
C GLU A 18 3.38 4.53 13.78
N THR A 19 4.44 4.86 13.03
CA THR A 19 4.41 4.91 11.57
C THR A 19 5.26 3.81 10.97
N LYS A 20 4.68 2.97 10.12
CA LYS A 20 5.39 1.92 9.39
C LYS A 20 5.37 2.17 7.89
N VAL A 21 6.53 2.51 7.34
CA VAL A 21 6.72 2.70 5.89
C VAL A 21 7.17 1.39 5.24
N VAL A 22 6.52 1.00 4.14
CA VAL A 22 6.92 -0.16 3.32
C VAL A 22 7.23 0.30 1.90
N SER A 23 8.46 0.01 1.47
CA SER A 23 8.89 0.30 0.11
C SER A 23 8.33 -0.74 -0.88
N PRO A 24 8.04 -0.33 -2.14
CA PRO A 24 7.73 -1.29 -3.20
C PRO A 24 8.86 -2.32 -3.35
N ALA A 25 8.49 -3.59 -3.55
CA ALA A 25 9.47 -4.65 -3.75
C ALA A 25 10.23 -4.55 -5.09
N PHE A 26 9.59 -3.93 -6.10
CA PHE A 26 10.15 -3.75 -7.43
C PHE A 26 9.88 -2.34 -7.93
N THR A 27 10.87 -1.77 -8.61
CA THR A 27 10.75 -0.50 -9.33
C THR A 27 10.21 -0.71 -10.74
N ASN A 28 9.68 0.35 -11.35
CA ASN A 28 9.23 0.35 -12.74
C ASN A 28 10.36 -0.06 -13.72
N ALA A 29 11.61 0.32 -13.44
CA ALA A 29 12.77 -0.09 -14.23
C ALA A 29 13.03 -1.62 -14.14
N GLN A 30 12.93 -2.21 -12.96
CA GLN A 30 13.08 -3.67 -12.78
C GLN A 30 11.96 -4.46 -13.43
N THR A 31 10.75 -3.88 -13.49
CA THR A 31 9.60 -4.53 -14.13
C THR A 31 9.50 -4.23 -15.63
N CYS A 32 10.30 -3.28 -16.14
CA CYS A 32 10.18 -2.72 -17.49
C CYS A 32 8.80 -2.13 -17.81
N LEU A 33 8.08 -1.70 -16.77
CA LEU A 33 6.87 -0.94 -16.91
C LEU A 33 7.18 0.55 -17.02
N ASN A 34 6.34 1.28 -17.72
CA ASN A 34 6.48 2.73 -17.88
C ASN A 34 5.12 3.40 -17.73
N GLU A 35 4.94 4.14 -16.63
CA GLU A 35 3.71 4.87 -16.35
C GLU A 35 3.36 5.89 -17.44
N GLY A 36 4.36 6.52 -18.05
CA GLY A 36 4.18 7.53 -19.11
C GLY A 36 3.52 6.99 -20.37
N ASN A 37 3.46 5.67 -20.54
CA ASN A 37 2.79 5.00 -21.66
C ASN A 37 1.45 4.37 -21.26
N THR A 38 0.93 4.70 -20.08
CA THR A 38 -0.30 4.09 -19.56
C THR A 38 -1.29 5.13 -19.06
N ASN A 39 -2.58 4.78 -19.18
CA ASN A 39 -3.67 5.47 -18.51
C ASN A 39 -4.44 4.46 -17.65
N GLY A 40 -5.19 4.92 -16.66
CA GLY A 40 -6.04 4.04 -15.87
C GLY A 40 -6.88 4.78 -14.82
N PRO A 41 -7.97 4.15 -14.34
CA PRO A 41 -8.87 4.78 -13.39
C PRO A 41 -8.21 5.16 -12.04
N ILE A 42 -7.12 4.49 -11.67
CA ILE A 42 -6.39 4.76 -10.43
C ILE A 42 -5.91 6.22 -10.28
N TYR A 43 -5.62 6.92 -11.38
CA TYR A 43 -5.09 8.28 -11.32
C TYR A 43 -6.04 9.25 -10.62
N ALA A 44 -7.35 9.05 -10.74
CA ALA A 44 -8.35 9.87 -10.07
C ALA A 44 -8.39 9.67 -8.53
N GLN A 45 -7.71 8.64 -8.01
CA GLN A 45 -7.68 8.30 -6.58
C GLN A 45 -6.33 8.61 -5.92
N LEU A 46 -5.33 9.05 -6.69
CA LEU A 46 -4.02 9.38 -6.12
C LEU A 46 -4.11 10.65 -5.27
N ASN A 47 -3.53 10.59 -4.07
CA ASN A 47 -3.52 11.70 -3.11
C ASN A 47 -4.92 12.20 -2.70
N VAL A 48 -5.94 11.36 -2.86
CA VAL A 48 -7.30 11.63 -2.39
C VAL A 48 -7.49 10.93 -1.05
N GLU A 49 -7.78 11.70 0.00
CA GLU A 49 -8.08 11.17 1.33
C GLU A 49 -9.46 10.50 1.33
N ILE A 50 -9.55 9.31 1.93
CA ILE A 50 -10.82 8.63 2.20
C ILE A 50 -11.06 8.63 3.70
N GLN A 51 -11.98 9.49 4.15
CA GLN A 51 -12.38 9.55 5.56
C GLN A 51 -13.37 8.44 5.89
N ASN A 52 -13.20 7.84 7.08
CA ASN A 52 -14.03 6.72 7.55
C ASN A 52 -14.09 5.55 6.56
N GLY A 53 -13.01 5.34 5.80
CA GLY A 53 -12.88 4.21 4.89
C GLY A 53 -12.88 2.87 5.62
N HIS A 54 -13.29 1.83 4.90
CA HIS A 54 -13.23 0.45 5.38
C HIS A 54 -12.12 -0.29 4.65
N PHE A 55 -11.29 -1.02 5.40
CA PHE A 55 -10.36 -1.99 4.85
C PHE A 55 -10.60 -3.34 5.52
N THR A 56 -10.29 -4.41 4.80
CA THR A 56 -10.34 -5.77 5.32
C THR A 56 -8.98 -6.41 5.12
N MET A 57 -8.70 -7.47 5.87
CA MET A 57 -7.52 -8.30 5.67
C MET A 57 -7.95 -9.54 4.91
N TYR A 58 -7.26 -9.82 3.80
CA TYR A 58 -7.31 -11.12 3.17
C TYR A 58 -6.03 -11.88 3.55
N GLY A 59 -6.15 -13.18 3.78
CA GLY A 59 -5.09 -13.97 4.39
C GLY A 59 -3.77 -13.88 3.64
N ARG A 60 -2.68 -13.74 4.40
CA ARG A 60 -1.29 -13.88 3.93
C ARG A 60 -1.03 -15.35 3.67
N ALA A 61 -1.50 -15.93 2.57
CA ALA A 61 -1.25 -17.36 2.41
C ALA A 61 0.21 -17.57 2.08
N GLU A 62 0.84 -18.37 2.92
CA GLU A 62 2.21 -18.87 2.78
C GLU A 62 2.41 -19.72 1.50
N LYS A 63 1.36 -19.86 0.67
CA LYS A 63 1.33 -20.50 -0.65
C LYS A 63 0.44 -19.76 -1.68
N GLN A 64 0.13 -18.49 -1.47
CA GLN A 64 -0.65 -17.74 -2.45
C GLN A 64 0.26 -17.36 -3.61
N GLY A 65 -0.20 -17.66 -4.83
CA GLY A 65 0.52 -17.39 -6.06
C GLY A 65 0.64 -15.90 -6.34
N ARG A 66 0.33 -15.51 -7.57
CA ARG A 66 0.49 -14.12 -7.99
C ARG A 66 -0.84 -13.37 -7.88
N GLY A 67 -0.77 -12.15 -7.37
CA GLY A 67 -1.90 -11.23 -7.35
C GLY A 67 -2.25 -10.70 -8.74
N ALA A 68 -3.26 -9.84 -8.83
CA ALA A 68 -3.75 -9.28 -10.09
C ALA A 68 -2.71 -8.44 -10.87
N CYS A 69 -1.60 -8.08 -10.23
CA CYS A 69 -0.48 -7.38 -10.86
C CYS A 69 0.62 -8.32 -11.39
N GLY A 70 0.57 -9.63 -11.08
CA GLY A 70 1.62 -10.59 -11.46
C GLY A 70 2.79 -10.70 -10.48
N PHE A 71 2.73 -10.01 -9.34
CA PHE A 71 3.69 -10.16 -8.23
C PHE A 71 3.20 -11.20 -7.22
N ASP A 72 4.15 -11.81 -6.51
CA ASP A 72 3.84 -12.75 -5.43
C ASP A 72 3.17 -11.97 -4.29
N MET A 73 2.08 -12.51 -3.74
CA MET A 73 1.17 -11.75 -2.84
C MET A 73 1.81 -11.36 -1.50
N ASN A 74 2.96 -11.95 -1.19
CA ASN A 74 3.79 -11.78 -0.02
C ASN A 74 5.07 -10.99 -0.35
N THR A 75 5.09 -10.25 -1.47
CA THR A 75 6.23 -9.41 -1.87
C THR A 75 5.72 -8.07 -2.42
N PRO A 76 5.80 -6.96 -1.65
CA PRO A 76 6.40 -6.84 -0.32
C PRO A 76 5.54 -7.46 0.79
N ASP A 77 6.11 -7.58 2.00
CA ASP A 77 5.46 -8.17 3.17
C ASP A 77 4.12 -7.53 3.56
N MET A 78 3.94 -6.25 3.23
CA MET A 78 2.66 -5.54 3.35
C MET A 78 2.28 -4.99 1.99
N SER A 79 1.19 -5.49 1.43
CA SER A 79 0.60 -5.03 0.17
C SER A 79 -0.90 -4.80 0.34
N ALA A 80 -1.47 -4.00 -0.55
CA ALA A 80 -2.90 -3.71 -0.55
C ALA A 80 -3.54 -4.22 -1.84
N ALA A 81 -4.69 -4.86 -1.72
CA ALA A 81 -5.58 -5.13 -2.84
C ALA A 81 -6.58 -3.99 -2.97
N VAL A 82 -6.95 -3.67 -4.21
CA VAL A 82 -7.91 -2.60 -4.52
C VAL A 82 -9.05 -3.14 -5.37
N SER A 83 -10.14 -2.38 -5.44
CA SER A 83 -11.30 -2.72 -6.27
C SER A 83 -10.91 -2.91 -7.74
N GLN A 84 -11.54 -3.88 -8.40
CA GLN A 84 -11.39 -4.12 -9.83
C GLN A 84 -11.67 -2.86 -10.68
N SER A 85 -12.57 -1.98 -10.22
CA SER A 85 -12.91 -0.72 -10.91
C SER A 85 -11.73 0.24 -11.06
N LEU A 86 -10.66 0.06 -10.28
CA LEU A 86 -9.46 0.90 -10.35
C LEU A 86 -8.43 0.42 -11.38
N PHE A 87 -8.63 -0.77 -11.95
CA PHE A 87 -7.77 -1.33 -12.98
C PHE A 87 -8.17 -0.84 -14.38
N ASN A 88 -7.19 -0.63 -15.24
CA ASN A 88 -7.39 -0.47 -16.67
C ASN A 88 -7.75 -1.84 -17.30
N THR A 89 -8.96 -1.94 -17.87
CA THR A 89 -9.46 -3.17 -18.50
C THR A 89 -8.73 -3.55 -19.78
N SER A 90 -8.00 -2.61 -20.40
CA SER A 90 -7.21 -2.82 -21.61
C SER A 90 -5.73 -3.10 -21.33
N ALA A 91 -5.32 -3.21 -20.06
CA ALA A 91 -3.93 -3.49 -19.70
C ALA A 91 -3.46 -4.86 -20.24
N ASN A 92 -2.26 -4.89 -20.80
CA ASN A 92 -1.61 -6.11 -21.27
C ASN A 92 -0.66 -6.70 -20.21
N TRP A 93 -0.10 -7.88 -20.51
CA TRP A 93 0.76 -8.65 -19.60
C TRP A 93 2.14 -8.95 -20.21
N PRO A 94 3.00 -7.94 -20.42
CA PRO A 94 4.32 -8.14 -20.96
C PRO A 94 5.21 -8.95 -20.02
N LYS A 95 6.28 -9.55 -20.57
CA LYS A 95 7.37 -10.11 -19.75
C LYS A 95 8.10 -8.96 -19.06
N SER A 96 8.32 -9.09 -17.76
CA SER A 96 9.08 -8.11 -16.99
C SER A 96 10.59 -8.23 -17.23
N CYS A 97 11.33 -7.23 -16.75
CA CYS A 97 12.79 -7.24 -16.72
C CYS A 97 13.41 -7.96 -15.51
N LEU A 98 12.58 -8.57 -14.66
CA LEU A 98 13.04 -9.43 -13.57
C LEU A 98 13.80 -10.65 -14.14
N SER A 99 14.64 -11.27 -13.32
CA SER A 99 15.47 -12.42 -13.71
C SER A 99 14.63 -13.61 -14.19
N ASP A 100 13.48 -13.84 -13.56
CA ASP A 100 12.56 -14.93 -13.92
C ASP A 100 11.62 -14.60 -15.09
N LYS A 101 11.70 -13.38 -15.63
CA LYS A 101 10.88 -12.90 -16.76
C LYS A 101 9.38 -13.10 -16.56
N ARG A 102 8.89 -13.11 -15.31
CA ARG A 102 7.45 -13.25 -15.02
C ARG A 102 6.67 -12.16 -15.75
N THR A 103 5.45 -12.48 -16.17
CA THR A 103 4.56 -11.47 -16.74
C THR A 103 3.99 -10.58 -15.64
N VAL A 104 3.97 -9.28 -15.88
CA VAL A 104 3.46 -8.28 -14.94
C VAL A 104 2.43 -7.45 -15.68
N ARG A 105 1.31 -7.13 -15.02
CA ARG A 105 0.24 -6.36 -15.64
C ARG A 105 0.70 -4.92 -15.88
N ASN A 106 0.69 -4.47 -17.13
CA ASN A 106 1.03 -3.11 -17.53
C ASN A 106 -0.15 -2.15 -17.27
N ASP A 107 -0.43 -1.95 -16.00
CA ASP A 107 -1.53 -1.13 -15.49
C ASP A 107 -0.96 -0.16 -14.46
N PRO A 108 -1.27 1.15 -14.50
CA PRO A 108 -0.71 2.12 -13.56
C PRO A 108 -1.02 1.77 -12.10
N VAL A 109 -2.08 1.03 -11.80
CA VAL A 109 -2.36 0.57 -10.43
C VAL A 109 -1.32 -0.42 -9.90
N CYS A 110 -0.61 -1.10 -10.81
CA CYS A 110 0.44 -2.07 -10.52
C CYS A 110 1.85 -1.44 -10.52
N MET A 111 1.96 -0.13 -10.73
CA MET A 111 3.24 0.58 -10.85
C MET A 111 3.49 1.46 -9.63
N SER A 112 4.17 0.89 -8.62
CA SER A 112 4.70 1.59 -7.44
C SER A 112 3.70 2.52 -6.71
N LYS A 113 2.42 2.15 -6.68
CA LYS A 113 1.39 2.90 -5.93
C LYS A 113 1.37 2.43 -4.48
N CYS A 114 1.23 3.38 -3.57
CA CYS A 114 1.17 3.14 -2.14
C CYS A 114 -0.16 3.66 -1.59
N VAL A 115 -0.65 3.04 -0.53
CA VAL A 115 -1.77 3.54 0.27
C VAL A 115 -1.23 3.89 1.64
N GLN A 116 -1.68 5.03 2.18
CA GLN A 116 -1.47 5.38 3.58
C GLN A 116 -2.75 5.04 4.33
N VAL A 117 -2.65 4.22 5.38
CA VAL A 117 -3.81 3.77 6.16
C VAL A 117 -3.60 4.16 7.61
N THR A 118 -4.38 5.12 8.09
CA THR A 118 -4.36 5.47 9.51
C THR A 118 -5.50 4.76 10.25
N TYR A 119 -5.17 3.97 11.27
CA TYR A 119 -6.14 3.26 12.09
C TYR A 119 -5.76 3.31 13.57
N LYS A 120 -6.69 3.76 14.42
CA LYS A 120 -6.47 3.94 15.87
C LYS A 120 -5.19 4.72 16.21
N GLY A 121 -4.92 5.79 15.45
CA GLY A 121 -3.73 6.64 15.64
C GLY A 121 -2.42 6.04 15.13
N ASN A 122 -2.42 4.90 14.44
CA ASN A 122 -1.20 4.33 13.84
C ASN A 122 -1.29 4.42 12.32
N THR A 123 -0.15 4.58 11.65
CA THR A 123 -0.05 4.72 10.19
C THR A 123 0.87 3.68 9.58
#